data_AF-A0A9E5HDQ9-F1
#
_entry.id   AF-A0A9E5HDQ9-F1
#
_cell.length_a   1.000
_cell.length_b   1.000
_cell.length_c   1.000
_cell.angle_alpha   90.00
_cell.angle_beta   90.00
_cell.angle_gamma   90.00
#
_symmetry.space_group_name_H-M   'P 1'
#
loop_
_entity.id
_entity.type
_entity.pdbx_description
1 polymer ?
#
loop_
_entity_poly.entity_id
_entity_poly.type
_entity_poly.pdbx_seq_one_letter_code
_entity_poly.pdbx_strand_id
1 'polypeptide(L)'
;TKAEIESIRGVVIGQGIFDQLMELGWIAPGGRKEVPGRPILWETTDDFLLHFGLGTLDNLPGIEEMKSSGLLNDNFASMNIQEINEDLNKDEAFVDEEETNEENLDEFSQSQLNQNNDT
;
A
#
# COMPACT_ATOMS: atom_id res chain seq x y z
N THR A 1 -12.03 12.86 12.46
CA THR A 1 -13.08 12.53 11.46
C THR A 1 -12.63 12.98 10.09
N LYS A 2 -13.22 12.47 8.98
CA LYS A 2 -12.84 12.87 7.61
C LYS A 2 -12.82 14.39 7.42
N ALA A 3 -13.89 15.09 7.82
CA ALA A 3 -14.01 16.53 7.63
C ALA A 3 -12.93 17.34 8.40
N GLU A 4 -12.55 16.89 9.61
CA GLU A 4 -11.47 17.53 10.36
C GLU A 4 -10.11 17.35 9.67
N ILE A 5 -9.86 16.17 9.08
CA ILE A 5 -8.63 15.91 8.33
C ILE A 5 -8.57 16.81 7.09
N GLU A 6 -9.66 16.92 6.33
CA GLU A 6 -9.77 17.81 5.17
C GLU A 6 -9.53 19.28 5.56
N SER A 7 -10.09 19.73 6.69
CA SER A 7 -9.88 21.09 7.19
C SER A 7 -8.42 21.37 7.55
N ILE A 8 -7.67 20.38 8.03
CA ILE A 8 -6.25 20.51 8.36
C ILE A 8 -5.40 20.48 7.08
N ARG A 9 -5.70 19.58 6.14
CA ARG A 9 -4.94 19.47 4.88
C ARG A 9 -5.25 20.58 3.88
N GLY A 10 -6.39 21.27 4.02
CA GLY A 10 -6.82 22.32 3.11
C GLY A 10 -7.29 21.81 1.74
N VAL A 11 -7.41 20.49 1.57
CA VAL A 11 -7.85 19.82 0.34
C VAL A 11 -8.89 18.77 0.63
N VAL A 12 -9.79 18.56 -0.33
CA VAL A 12 -10.80 17.51 -0.27
C VAL A 12 -10.12 16.15 -0.42
N ILE A 13 -10.56 15.20 0.39
CA ILE A 13 -10.02 13.86 0.38
C ILE A 13 -10.91 12.96 -0.50
N GLY A 14 -10.27 12.30 -1.46
CA GLY A 14 -10.90 11.29 -2.31
C GLY A 14 -11.54 10.16 -1.50
N GLN A 15 -12.56 9.51 -2.08
CA GLN A 15 -13.34 8.50 -1.37
C GLN A 15 -12.49 7.29 -0.92
N GLY A 16 -11.48 6.90 -1.70
CA GLY A 16 -10.70 5.67 -1.49
C GLY A 16 -9.46 5.77 -0.60
N ILE A 17 -9.06 6.95 -0.11
CA ILE A 17 -7.81 7.02 0.68
C ILE A 17 -7.90 6.27 2.00
N PHE A 18 -9.07 6.32 2.65
CA PHE A 18 -9.28 5.61 3.90
C PHE A 18 -9.30 4.11 3.66
N ASP A 19 -9.86 3.69 2.53
CA ASP A 19 -9.87 2.28 2.12
C ASP A 19 -8.44 1.77 1.88
N GLN A 20 -7.60 2.53 1.18
CA GLN A 20 -6.19 2.19 0.98
C GLN A 20 -5.39 2.14 2.29
N LEU A 21 -5.56 3.14 3.16
CA LEU A 21 -4.88 3.14 4.45
C LEU A 21 -5.32 1.99 5.36
N MET A 22 -6.59 1.54 5.24
CA MET A 22 -7.08 0.33 5.89
C MET A 22 -6.52 -0.94 5.25
N GLU A 23 -6.40 -0.99 3.92
CA GLU A 23 -5.81 -2.12 3.18
C GLU A 23 -4.33 -2.33 3.52
N LEU A 24 -3.58 -1.23 3.65
CA LEU A 24 -2.21 -1.24 4.18
C LEU A 24 -2.14 -1.59 5.68
N GLY A 25 -3.28 -1.69 6.35
CA GLY A 25 -3.36 -1.95 7.77
C GLY A 25 -2.95 -0.79 8.66
N TRP A 26 -2.68 0.41 8.13
CA TRP A 26 -2.13 1.54 8.90
C TRP A 26 -3.16 2.27 9.78
N ILE A 27 -4.44 2.20 9.41
CA ILE A 27 -5.53 2.81 10.19
C ILE A 27 -6.70 1.86 10.39
N ALA A 28 -7.51 2.14 11.41
CA ALA A 28 -8.76 1.43 11.70
C ALA A 28 -9.85 2.40 12.19
N PRO A 29 -11.14 1.98 12.20
CA PRO A 29 -12.21 2.75 12.82
C PRO A 29 -12.13 2.69 14.36
N GLY A 30 -11.81 3.82 15.00
CA GLY A 30 -11.73 3.96 16.47
C GLY A 30 -13.06 4.32 17.16
N GLY A 31 -14.18 4.18 16.46
CA GLY A 31 -15.53 4.50 16.95
C GLY A 31 -16.17 5.69 16.25
N ARG A 32 -17.11 6.37 16.94
CA ARG A 32 -17.89 7.47 16.37
C ARG A 32 -17.94 8.64 17.32
N LYS A 33 -17.88 9.86 16.78
CA LYS A 33 -17.97 11.10 17.58
C LYS A 33 -19.42 11.35 18.01
N GLU A 34 -19.64 11.71 19.28
CA GLU A 34 -20.97 12.03 19.82
C GLU A 34 -21.41 13.47 19.47
N VAL A 35 -21.55 13.73 18.17
CA VAL A 35 -22.03 14.98 17.58
C VAL A 35 -23.07 14.66 16.48
N PRO A 36 -23.89 15.63 16.03
CA PRO A 36 -24.80 15.40 14.91
C PRO A 36 -24.10 14.79 13.68
N GLY A 37 -24.73 13.77 13.07
CA GLY A 37 -24.16 12.98 11.98
C GLY A 37 -23.26 11.81 12.43
N ARG A 38 -22.86 11.78 13.71
CA ARG A 38 -22.03 10.73 14.34
C ARG A 38 -20.92 10.23 13.42
N PRO A 39 -20.01 11.09 12.96
CA PRO A 39 -18.97 10.70 12.01
C PRO A 39 -17.99 9.69 12.62
N ILE A 40 -17.39 8.86 11.76
CA ILE A 40 -16.37 7.88 12.13
C ILE A 40 -15.09 8.59 12.61
N LEU A 41 -14.51 8.06 13.68
CA LEU A 41 -13.17 8.38 14.14
C LEU A 41 -12.19 7.35 13.59
N TRP A 42 -11.03 7.83 13.19
CA TRP A 42 -9.96 7.01 12.64
C TRP A 42 -8.81 7.01 13.63
N GLU A 43 -8.20 5.84 13.82
CA GLU A 43 -7.05 5.63 14.68
C GLU A 43 -5.96 4.87 13.92
N THR A 44 -4.71 5.01 14.35
CA THR A 44 -3.58 4.22 13.83
C THR A 44 -3.57 2.84 14.47
N THR A 45 -2.97 1.89 13.78
CA THR A 45 -2.81 0.50 14.25
C THR A 45 -1.37 0.22 14.71
N ASP A 46 -1.12 -1.00 15.16
CA ASP A 46 0.24 -1.47 15.45
C ASP A 46 1.10 -1.60 14.17
N ASP A 47 0.49 -1.91 13.02
CA ASP A 47 1.19 -2.01 11.72
C ASP A 47 1.76 -0.66 11.28
N PHE A 48 1.05 0.43 11.60
CA PHE A 48 1.60 1.79 11.43
C PHE A 48 2.88 1.96 12.25
N LEU A 49 2.86 1.59 13.53
CA LEU A 49 4.04 1.72 14.40
C LEU A 49 5.22 0.89 13.87
N LEU A 50 4.96 -0.36 13.46
CA LEU A 50 5.96 -1.24 12.88
C LEU A 50 6.55 -0.65 11.59
N HIS A 51 5.70 -0.15 10.68
CA HIS A 51 6.13 0.42 9.41
C HIS A 51 7.05 1.63 9.60
N PHE A 52 6.72 2.51 10.54
CA PHE A 52 7.52 3.71 10.84
C PHE A 52 8.64 3.48 11.86
N GLY A 53 8.84 2.24 12.33
CA GLY A 53 9.88 1.91 13.31
C GLY A 53 9.67 2.56 14.67
N LEU A 54 8.42 2.83 15.04
CA LEU A 54 8.03 3.49 16.29
C LEU A 54 7.68 2.44 17.35
N GLY A 55 8.16 2.63 18.58
CA GLY A 55 7.71 1.81 19.71
C GLY A 55 6.35 2.25 20.25
N THR A 56 6.07 3.55 20.19
CA THR A 56 4.80 4.17 20.63
C THR A 56 4.52 5.43 19.80
N LEU A 57 3.29 5.95 19.87
CA LEU A 57 2.93 7.23 19.24
C LEU A 57 3.67 8.43 19.86
N ASP A 58 4.13 8.34 21.11
CA ASP A 58 4.89 9.41 21.77
C ASP A 58 6.29 9.59 21.16
N ASN A 59 6.75 8.60 20.39
CA ASN A 59 8.03 8.65 19.69
C ASN A 59 7.94 9.37 18.33
N LEU A 60 6.76 9.88 17.95
CA LEU A 60 6.63 10.68 16.73
C LEU A 60 7.45 11.98 16.84
N PRO A 61 8.20 12.37 15.79
CA PRO A 61 8.93 13.62 15.79
C PRO A 61 7.97 14.80 15.95
N GLY A 62 8.40 15.82 16.69
CA GLY A 62 7.61 17.03 16.88
C GLY A 62 7.41 17.78 15.55
N ILE A 63 6.37 18.62 15.45
CA ILE A 63 6.08 19.39 14.24
C ILE A 63 7.27 20.24 13.79
N GLU A 64 8.01 20.85 14.72
CA GLU A 64 9.19 21.67 14.41
C GLU A 64 10.36 20.85 13.87
N GLU A 65 10.54 19.63 14.39
CA GLU A 65 11.57 18.69 13.94
C GLU A 65 11.26 18.19 12.53
N MET A 66 9.99 17.85 12.26
CA MET A 66 9.53 17.43 10.94
C MET A 66 9.65 18.53 9.88
N LYS A 67 9.46 19.80 10.25
CA LYS A 67 9.71 20.94 9.35
C LYS A 67 11.20 21.11 9.07
N SER A 68 12.03 20.96 10.11
CA SER A 68 13.48 21.12 10.02
C SER A 68 14.14 19.99 9.21
N SER A 69 13.58 18.78 9.24
CA SER A 69 14.04 17.64 8.44
C SER A 69 13.57 17.68 6.98
N GLY A 70 12.71 18.64 6.60
CA GLY A 70 12.13 18.73 5.26
C GLY A 70 11.05 17.68 4.96
N LEU A 71 10.57 16.97 5.99
CA LEU A 71 9.43 16.05 5.89
C LEU A 71 8.10 16.81 5.76
N LEU A 72 7.97 17.94 6.45
CA LEU A 72 6.82 18.84 6.36
C LEU A 72 7.20 20.12 5.61
N ASN A 73 6.93 20.13 4.31
CA ASN A 73 7.07 21.30 3.45
C ASN A 73 5.68 21.92 3.21
N ASP A 74 5.56 23.23 3.04
CA ASP A 74 4.25 23.89 2.80
C ASP A 74 3.52 23.34 1.55
N ASN A 75 4.24 22.68 0.64
CA ASN A 75 3.70 22.01 -0.55
C ASN A 75 3.10 20.61 -0.28
N PHE A 76 3.13 20.10 0.96
CA PHE A 76 2.52 18.81 1.31
C PHE A 76 0.99 18.83 1.17
N ALA A 77 0.38 20.00 1.32
CA ALA A 77 -1.04 20.23 1.09
C ALA A 77 -1.41 20.20 -0.41
N SER A 78 -0.48 20.57 -1.30
CA SER A 78 -0.70 20.56 -2.75
C SER A 78 -0.45 19.21 -3.41
N MET A 79 0.11 18.22 -2.70
CA MET A 79 0.21 16.86 -3.21
C MET A 79 -1.19 16.26 -3.33
N ASN A 80 -1.63 16.08 -4.58
CA ASN A 80 -2.82 15.31 -4.89
C ASN A 80 -2.54 13.86 -4.51
N ILE A 81 -3.20 13.37 -3.46
CA ILE A 81 -3.05 11.98 -2.99
C ILE A 81 -3.39 10.98 -4.11
N GLN A 82 -4.25 11.37 -5.05
CA GLN A 82 -4.56 10.56 -6.22
C GLN A 82 -3.34 10.33 -7.14
N GLU A 83 -2.49 11.33 -7.35
CA GLU A 83 -1.28 11.21 -8.17
C GLU A 83 -0.21 10.34 -7.47
N ILE A 84 -0.07 10.45 -6.15
CA ILE A 84 0.87 9.62 -5.38
C ILE A 84 0.50 8.14 -5.48
N ASN A 85 -0.80 7.81 -5.43
CA ASN A 85 -1.26 6.43 -5.59
C ASN A 85 -0.98 5.85 -6.98
N GLU A 86 -1.01 6.67 -8.03
CA GLU A 86 -0.65 6.20 -9.37
C GLU A 86 0.85 5.95 -9.51
N ASP A 87 1.68 6.70 -8.80
CA ASP A 87 3.13 6.50 -8.81
C ASP A 87 3.58 5.31 -7.94
N LEU A 88 2.94 5.07 -6.78
CA LEU A 88 3.26 3.91 -5.93
C LEU A 88 2.80 2.57 -6.53
N ASN A 89 1.78 2.57 -7.38
CA ASN A 89 1.30 1.38 -8.09
C ASN A 89 2.06 1.08 -9.40
N LYS A 90 3.04 1.91 -9.80
CA LYS A 90 3.84 1.67 -11.02
C LYS A 90 4.96 0.65 -10.85
N ASP A 91 5.42 0.40 -9.62
CA ASP A 91 6.56 -0.47 -9.36
C ASP A 91 6.19 -1.96 -9.23
N GLU A 92 4.91 -2.33 -9.24
CA GLU A 92 4.42 -3.73 -9.25
C GLU A 92 4.20 -4.29 -10.68
N ALA A 93 4.57 -3.52 -11.73
CA ALA A 93 4.46 -3.93 -13.13
C ALA A 93 5.83 -4.16 -13.78
N PHE A 94 6.67 -5.00 -13.18
CA PHE A 94 7.81 -5.61 -13.87
C PHE A 94 8.07 -7.03 -13.33
N VAL A 95 7.16 -7.95 -13.66
CA VAL A 95 7.56 -9.35 -13.79
C VAL A 95 8.20 -9.45 -15.16
N ASP A 96 9.53 -9.48 -15.19
CA ASP A 96 10.27 -9.99 -16.34
C ASP A 96 9.75 -11.40 -16.62
N GLU A 97 8.97 -11.57 -17.68
CA GLU A 97 8.86 -12.86 -18.36
C GLU A 97 10.24 -13.16 -18.98
N GLU A 98 11.22 -13.52 -18.15
CA GLU A 98 12.32 -14.35 -18.65
C GLU A 98 11.72 -15.73 -18.94
N GLU A 99 11.25 -15.90 -20.18
CA GLU A 99 11.11 -17.19 -20.84
C GLU A 99 12.46 -17.90 -20.76
N THR A 100 12.67 -18.70 -19.70
CA THR A 100 13.75 -19.67 -19.67
C THR A 100 13.48 -20.69 -20.76
N ASN A 101 14.20 -20.50 -21.86
CA ASN A 101 14.36 -21.42 -22.96
C ASN A 101 14.91 -22.76 -22.45
N GLU A 102 14.05 -23.68 -22.03
CA GLU A 102 14.40 -25.09 -21.84
C GLU A 102 14.13 -25.85 -23.14
N GLU A 103 15.19 -25.93 -23.94
CA GLU A 103 15.27 -26.81 -25.09
C GLU A 103 15.09 -28.28 -24.66
N ASN A 104 14.00 -28.88 -25.17
CA ASN A 104 14.01 -30.14 -25.91
C ASN A 104 14.77 -31.34 -25.27
N LEU A 105 14.09 -32.13 -24.43
CA LEU A 105 14.60 -33.45 -24.02
C LEU A 105 13.57 -34.59 -23.94
N ASP A 106 12.33 -34.42 -24.41
CA ASP A 106 11.30 -35.48 -24.32
C ASP A 106 10.81 -36.03 -25.67
N GLU A 107 11.47 -35.69 -26.79
CA GLU A 107 11.12 -36.19 -28.12
C GLU A 107 12.24 -37.01 -28.79
N PHE A 108 12.93 -37.87 -28.02
CA PHE A 108 13.84 -38.87 -28.60
C PHE A 108 13.58 -40.31 -28.15
N SER A 109 12.79 -40.54 -27.10
CA SER A 109 12.54 -41.90 -26.59
C SER A 109 11.25 -42.58 -27.07
N GLN A 110 10.45 -41.95 -27.94
CA GLN A 110 9.20 -42.55 -28.43
C GLN A 110 9.28 -43.21 -29.82
N SER A 111 10.42 -43.19 -30.52
CA SER A 111 10.50 -43.71 -31.90
C SER A 111 11.08 -45.12 -32.06
N GLN A 112 11.53 -45.79 -31.00
CA GLN A 112 12.02 -47.18 -31.10
C GLN A 112 11.76 -47.96 -29.81
N LEU A 113 10.57 -48.56 -29.66
CA LEU A 113 10.32 -49.77 -28.83
C LEU A 113 8.87 -50.30 -28.91
N ASN A 114 8.08 -49.92 -29.93
CA ASN A 114 6.79 -50.59 -30.20
C ASN A 114 6.89 -51.52 -31.41
N GLN A 115 7.86 -52.44 -31.35
CA GLN A 115 7.81 -53.73 -32.03
C GLN A 115 8.33 -54.77 -31.06
N ASN A 116 7.56 -55.85 -30.92
CA ASN A 116 7.84 -57.10 -30.18
C ASN A 116 7.29 -57.13 -28.74
N ASN A 117 6.05 -57.59 -28.58
CA ASN A 117 5.82 -58.99 -28.21
C ASN A 117 4.32 -59.32 -28.12
N ASP A 118 3.92 -60.30 -28.93
CA ASP A 118 2.73 -61.14 -28.73
C ASP A 118 2.72 -61.77 -27.33
N THR A 119 1.52 -61.87 -26.72
CA THR A 119 0.93 -63.12 -26.20
C THR A 119 -0.56 -62.91 -25.99
#